data_AF-A0AAQ3R4K1-F1
#
_entry.id   AF-A0AAQ3R4K1-F1
#
_cell.length_a   1.000
_cell.length_b   1.000
_cell.length_c   1.000
_cell.angle_alpha   90.00
_cell.angle_beta   90.00
_cell.angle_gamma   90.00
#
_symmetry.space_group_name_H-M   'P 1'
#
loop_
_entity.id
_entity.type
_entity.pdbx_description
1 polymer ?
#
loop_
_entity_poly.entity_id
_entity_poly.type
_entity_poly.pdbx_seq_one_letter_code
_entity_poly.pdbx_strand_id
1 'polypeptide(L)'
;MDIHDSTTQYAAGGTAVALVLAFILYQPSGLVKWLQKKNYQYEVSSSLYMLTPTEKFVFNSVLFLTLSLLTMACVVYLPDHISTMSRRTYYYFAGEGMDLAGTAKSALGVMKNSAAALAESASPSAAATASAIKDTAKSAVADVI
;
A
#
# COMPACT_ATOMS: atom_id res chain seq x y z
N MET A 1 -29.87 7.07 -12.27
CA MET A 1 -30.54 6.47 -11.09
C MET A 1 -29.62 6.71 -9.91
N ASP A 2 -29.92 7.76 -9.15
CA ASP A 2 -29.12 8.20 -8.01
C ASP A 2 -29.19 7.19 -6.88
N ILE A 3 -28.04 6.60 -6.54
CA ILE A 3 -27.85 5.61 -5.48
C ILE A 3 -27.97 6.22 -4.06
N HIS A 4 -28.24 7.53 -4.00
CA HIS A 4 -28.35 8.34 -2.79
C HIS A 4 -29.79 8.57 -2.31
N ASP A 5 -30.81 8.08 -3.03
CA ASP A 5 -32.20 8.23 -2.60
C ASP A 5 -32.52 7.25 -1.45
N SER A 6 -33.06 7.77 -0.35
CA SER A 6 -33.23 7.04 0.93
C SER A 6 -34.09 5.78 0.75
N THR A 7 -35.10 5.84 -0.12
CA THR A 7 -35.97 4.72 -0.49
C THR A 7 -35.22 3.57 -1.17
N THR A 8 -34.24 3.89 -2.03
CA THR A 8 -33.41 2.88 -2.70
C THR A 8 -32.45 2.20 -1.73
N GLN A 9 -31.96 2.92 -0.71
CA GLN A 9 -31.11 2.34 0.34
C GLN A 9 -31.88 1.36 1.24
N TYR A 10 -33.12 1.66 1.61
CA TYR A 10 -33.96 0.72 2.37
C TYR A 10 -34.38 -0.49 1.53
N ALA A 11 -34.65 -0.31 0.24
CA ALA A 11 -34.93 -1.43 -0.67
C ALA A 11 -33.69 -2.32 -0.91
N ALA A 12 -32.51 -1.70 -1.07
CA ALA A 12 -31.24 -2.42 -1.19
C ALA A 12 -30.86 -3.13 0.12
N GLY A 13 -31.07 -2.49 1.27
CA GLY A 13 -30.86 -3.10 2.59
C GLY A 13 -31.82 -4.26 2.83
N GLY A 14 -33.10 -4.09 2.50
CA GLY A 14 -34.12 -5.12 2.62
C GLY A 14 -33.85 -6.34 1.73
N THR A 15 -33.41 -6.11 0.48
CA THR A 15 -33.00 -7.19 -0.42
C THR A 15 -31.71 -7.88 0.02
N ALA A 16 -30.73 -7.13 0.54
CA ALA A 16 -29.51 -7.71 1.12
C ALA A 16 -29.82 -8.59 2.35
N VAL A 17 -30.67 -8.11 3.26
CA VAL A 17 -31.12 -8.89 4.42
C VAL A 17 -31.92 -10.11 3.98
N ALA A 18 -32.80 -9.98 2.99
CA ALA A 18 -33.56 -11.11 2.44
C ALA A 18 -32.66 -12.16 1.77
N LEU A 19 -31.60 -11.75 1.08
CA LEU A 19 -30.61 -12.67 0.51
C LEU A 19 -29.78 -13.38 1.59
N VAL A 20 -29.39 -12.67 2.65
CA VAL A 20 -28.71 -13.26 3.81
C VAL A 20 -29.63 -14.24 4.53
N LEU A 21 -30.90 -13.91 4.73
CA LEU A 21 -31.91 -14.79 5.32
C LEU A 21 -32.19 -16.00 4.43
N ALA A 22 -32.30 -15.82 3.11
CA ALA A 22 -32.46 -16.90 2.15
C ALA A 22 -31.23 -17.81 2.13
N PHE A 23 -30.03 -17.27 2.27
CA PHE A 23 -28.78 -18.04 2.39
C PHE A 23 -28.70 -18.82 3.72
N ILE A 24 -29.21 -18.26 4.81
CA ILE A 24 -29.29 -18.93 6.12
C ILE A 24 -30.36 -20.04 6.13
N LEU A 25 -31.53 -19.78 5.52
CA LEU A 25 -32.64 -20.73 5.36
C LEU A 25 -32.31 -21.84 4.35
N TYR A 26 -31.55 -21.51 3.30
CA TYR A 26 -30.91 -22.49 2.41
C TYR A 26 -29.71 -23.10 3.12
N GLN A 27 -30.00 -23.85 4.18
CA GLN A 27 -29.04 -24.46 5.08
C GLN A 27 -27.85 -25.02 4.30
N PRO A 28 -26.63 -24.47 4.47
CA PRO A 28 -25.44 -24.97 3.80
C PRO A 28 -24.98 -26.25 4.51
N SER A 29 -25.77 -27.31 4.38
CA SER A 29 -25.50 -28.63 4.96
C SER A 29 -24.15 -29.19 4.49
N GLY A 30 -23.70 -28.80 3.30
CA GLY A 30 -22.36 -29.08 2.79
C GLY A 30 -21.25 -28.41 3.59
N LEU A 31 -21.42 -27.12 3.96
CA LEU A 31 -20.43 -26.40 4.77
C LEU A 31 -20.37 -26.95 6.20
N VAL A 32 -21.51 -27.26 6.81
CA VAL A 32 -21.55 -27.85 8.16
C VAL A 32 -20.86 -29.21 8.19
N LYS A 33 -21.14 -30.09 7.22
CA LYS A 33 -20.47 -31.39 7.10
C LYS A 33 -18.98 -31.25 6.80
N TRP A 34 -18.59 -30.24 6.01
CA TRP A 34 -17.20 -29.94 5.72
C TRP A 34 -16.46 -29.41 6.95
N LEU A 35 -17.07 -28.50 7.72
CA LEU A 35 -16.55 -28.00 8.99
C LEU A 35 -16.40 -29.11 10.02
N GLN A 36 -17.40 -30.00 10.13
CA GLN A 36 -17.31 -31.19 10.97
C GLN A 36 -16.13 -32.07 10.56
N LYS A 37 -15.96 -32.35 9.26
CA LYS A 37 -14.83 -33.12 8.75
C LYS A 37 -13.48 -32.45 9.05
N LYS A 38 -13.41 -31.12 9.01
CA LYS A 38 -12.22 -30.36 9.40
C LYS A 38 -11.93 -30.47 10.89
N ASN A 39 -12.94 -30.35 11.75
CA ASN A 39 -12.78 -30.58 13.19
C ASN A 39 -12.29 -31.99 13.50
N TYR A 40 -12.85 -33.02 12.86
CA TYR A 40 -12.36 -34.40 13.01
C TYR A 40 -10.90 -34.56 12.57
N GLN A 41 -10.50 -33.90 11.49
CA GLN A 41 -9.12 -33.99 11.02
C GLN A 41 -8.15 -33.22 11.92
N TYR A 42 -8.59 -32.14 12.53
CA TYR A 42 -7.85 -31.45 13.61
C TYR A 42 -7.60 -32.37 14.81
N GLU A 43 -8.57 -33.22 15.16
CA GLU A 43 -8.37 -34.22 16.22
C GLU A 43 -7.39 -35.33 15.81
N VAL A 44 -7.38 -35.75 14.55
CA VAL A 44 -6.57 -36.92 14.13
C VAL A 44 -5.14 -36.57 13.72
N SER A 45 -4.90 -35.40 13.13
CA SER A 45 -3.61 -35.06 12.51
C SER A 45 -2.82 -33.97 13.21
N SER A 46 -3.40 -33.33 14.22
CA SER A 46 -2.65 -32.38 15.06
C SER A 46 -1.91 -33.14 16.15
N SER A 47 -0.59 -32.95 16.25
CA SER A 47 0.21 -33.46 17.38
C SER A 47 -0.31 -32.95 18.74
N LEU A 48 -1.12 -31.88 18.71
CA LEU A 48 -1.78 -31.30 19.88
C LEU A 48 -3.01 -32.09 20.36
N TYR A 49 -3.46 -33.15 19.68
CA TYR A 49 -4.61 -33.94 20.15
C TYR A 49 -4.36 -34.59 21.52
N MET A 50 -3.09 -34.91 21.81
CA MET A 50 -2.65 -35.56 23.04
C MET A 50 -2.60 -34.61 24.25
N LEU A 51 -2.73 -33.30 24.04
CA LEU A 51 -2.82 -32.32 25.10
C LEU A 51 -4.28 -32.17 25.58
N THR A 52 -4.44 -31.81 26.84
CA THR A 52 -5.73 -31.60 27.52
C THR A 52 -6.55 -30.52 26.77
N PRO A 53 -7.89 -30.59 26.67
CA PRO A 53 -8.69 -29.61 25.90
C PRO A 53 -8.47 -28.14 26.30
N THR A 54 -8.07 -27.89 27.54
CA THR A 54 -7.65 -26.56 28.03
C THR A 54 -6.36 -26.07 27.39
N GLU A 55 -5.40 -26.96 27.15
CA GLU A 55 -4.09 -26.63 26.55
C GLU A 55 -4.22 -26.33 25.05
N LYS A 56 -5.15 -26.99 24.35
CA LYS A 56 -5.48 -26.70 22.93
C LYS A 56 -5.95 -25.26 22.74
N PHE A 57 -6.74 -24.74 23.68
CA PHE A 57 -7.22 -23.36 23.67
C PHE A 57 -6.08 -22.36 23.84
N VAL A 58 -5.18 -22.64 24.79
CA VAL A 58 -4.01 -21.77 25.05
C VAL A 58 -3.12 -21.70 23.82
N PHE A 59 -2.77 -22.83 23.19
CA PHE A 59 -1.92 -22.81 22.00
C PHE A 59 -2.57 -22.09 20.81
N ASN A 60 -3.86 -22.34 20.56
CA ASN A 60 -4.58 -21.66 19.48
C ASN A 60 -4.70 -20.16 19.74
N SER A 61 -4.80 -19.74 21.00
CA SER A 61 -4.78 -18.32 21.38
C SER A 61 -3.43 -17.66 21.13
N VAL A 62 -2.32 -18.35 21.41
CA VAL A 62 -0.96 -17.86 21.12
C VAL A 62 -0.73 -17.79 19.62
N LEU A 63 -1.15 -18.80 18.85
CA LEU A 63 -1.11 -18.74 17.38
C LEU A 63 -1.96 -17.60 16.82
N PHE A 64 -3.17 -17.40 17.33
CA PHE A 64 -4.02 -16.29 16.93
C PHE A 64 -3.37 -14.94 17.26
N LEU A 65 -2.79 -14.80 18.44
CA LEU A 65 -2.12 -13.57 18.88
C LEU A 65 -0.89 -13.27 18.02
N THR A 66 -0.04 -14.27 17.79
CA THR A 66 1.15 -14.13 16.92
C THR A 66 0.77 -13.83 15.48
N LEU A 67 -0.24 -14.49 14.93
CA LEU A 67 -0.73 -14.22 13.57
C LEU A 67 -1.39 -12.84 13.48
N SER A 68 -2.17 -12.44 14.49
CA SER A 68 -2.79 -11.10 14.53
C SER A 68 -1.73 -10.01 14.61
N LEU A 69 -0.72 -10.20 15.45
CA LEU A 69 0.42 -9.29 15.58
C LEU A 69 1.21 -9.21 14.27
N LEU A 70 1.46 -10.36 13.63
CA LEU A 70 2.12 -10.43 12.33
C LEU A 70 1.29 -9.76 11.23
N THR A 71 -0.03 -9.96 11.22
CA THR A 71 -0.92 -9.37 10.22
C THR A 71 -0.93 -7.87 10.34
N MET A 72 -1.04 -7.32 11.57
CA MET A 72 -0.93 -5.88 11.78
C MET A 72 0.45 -5.33 11.40
N ALA A 73 1.53 -6.04 11.75
CA ALA A 73 2.88 -5.66 11.33
C ALA A 73 3.00 -5.64 9.80
N CYS A 74 2.46 -6.63 9.09
CA CYS A 74 2.43 -6.65 7.63
C CYS A 74 1.62 -5.49 7.06
N VAL A 75 0.41 -5.24 7.55
CA VAL A 75 -0.43 -4.17 6.98
C VAL A 75 0.25 -2.79 7.11
N VAL A 76 0.95 -2.52 8.21
CA VAL A 76 1.60 -1.22 8.45
C VAL A 76 3.00 -1.12 7.86
N TYR A 77 3.84 -2.15 7.97
CA TYR A 77 5.25 -2.08 7.59
C TYR A 77 5.54 -2.53 6.15
N LEU A 78 4.72 -3.44 5.62
CA LEU A 78 4.92 -4.00 4.30
C LEU A 78 4.77 -2.98 3.14
N PRO A 79 3.87 -1.97 3.14
CA PRO A 79 3.78 -1.05 2.01
C PRO A 79 5.06 -0.23 1.81
N ASP A 80 5.62 0.30 2.90
CA ASP A 80 6.90 1.04 2.85
C ASP A 80 8.04 0.12 2.42
N HIS A 81 8.08 -1.11 2.94
CA HIS A 81 9.10 -2.09 2.59
C HIS A 81 9.03 -2.54 1.12
N ILE A 82 7.82 -2.74 0.58
CA ILE A 82 7.61 -3.07 -0.84
C ILE A 82 8.03 -1.91 -1.75
N SER A 83 7.76 -0.66 -1.38
CA SER A 83 8.11 0.51 -2.21
C SER A 83 9.62 0.70 -2.39
N THR A 84 10.40 0.43 -1.33
CA THR A 84 11.86 0.56 -1.37
C THR A 84 12.51 -0.60 -2.13
N MET A 85 12.00 -1.82 -1.94
CA MET A 85 12.45 -2.99 -2.70
C MET A 85 12.09 -2.87 -4.18
N SER A 86 10.88 -2.42 -4.52
CA SER A 86 10.44 -2.29 -5.91
C SER A 86 11.28 -1.28 -6.69
N ARG A 87 11.71 -0.17 -6.09
CA ARG A 87 12.59 0.81 -6.76
C ARG A 87 13.96 0.22 -7.10
N ARG A 88 14.52 -0.62 -6.21
CA ARG A 88 15.78 -1.32 -6.46
C ARG A 88 15.61 -2.43 -7.49
N THR A 89 14.56 -3.23 -7.39
CA THR A 89 14.24 -4.27 -8.37
C THR A 89 13.98 -3.66 -9.75
N TYR A 90 13.29 -2.53 -9.81
CA TYR A 90 13.06 -1.79 -11.05
C TYR A 90 14.35 -1.26 -11.65
N TYR A 91 15.30 -0.78 -10.83
CA TYR A 91 16.63 -0.40 -11.31
C TYR A 91 17.37 -1.56 -11.97
N TYR A 92 17.33 -2.75 -11.37
CA TYR A 92 17.98 -3.93 -11.93
C TYR A 92 17.26 -4.51 -13.16
N PHE A 93 15.93 -4.37 -13.25
CA PHE A 93 15.14 -4.86 -14.40
C PHE A 93 15.07 -3.89 -15.58
N ALA A 94 14.99 -2.58 -15.33
CA ALA A 94 14.85 -1.57 -16.38
C ALA A 94 16.20 -1.18 -17.01
N GLY A 95 17.33 -1.64 -16.45
CA GLY A 95 18.67 -1.49 -17.01
C GLY A 95 19.14 -0.04 -16.98
N GLU A 96 20.06 0.28 -16.05
CA GLU A 96 20.96 1.45 -16.05
C GLU A 96 20.45 2.73 -16.76
N GLY A 97 19.22 3.14 -16.42
CA GLY A 97 18.71 4.45 -16.79
C GLY A 97 19.18 5.42 -15.71
N MET A 98 20.34 6.03 -15.92
CA MET A 98 20.82 7.23 -15.24
C MET A 98 19.63 8.03 -14.70
N ASP A 99 19.59 8.28 -13.39
CA ASP A 99 18.64 9.17 -12.72
C ASP A 99 18.90 10.60 -13.23
N LEU A 100 18.66 10.83 -14.51
CA LEU A 100 18.88 12.05 -15.25
C LEU A 100 17.92 13.11 -14.69
N ALA A 101 16.74 12.70 -14.24
CA ALA A 101 15.80 13.54 -13.51
C ALA A 101 16.34 13.97 -12.12
N GLY A 102 16.93 13.06 -11.35
CA GLY A 102 17.56 13.37 -10.05
C GLY A 102 18.84 14.19 -10.18
N THR A 103 19.67 13.85 -11.16
CA THR A 103 20.93 14.54 -11.48
C THR A 103 20.65 15.93 -12.05
N ALA A 104 19.67 16.08 -12.94
CA ALA A 104 19.22 17.38 -13.45
C ALA A 104 18.58 18.23 -12.36
N LYS A 105 17.79 17.65 -11.44
CA LYS A 105 17.26 18.40 -10.28
C LYS A 105 18.37 18.88 -9.34
N SER A 106 19.39 18.06 -9.11
CA SER A 106 20.54 18.43 -8.29
C SER A 106 21.37 19.55 -8.96
N ALA A 107 21.66 19.43 -10.26
CA ALA A 107 22.32 20.45 -11.05
C ALA A 107 21.53 21.77 -11.10
N LEU A 108 20.20 21.70 -11.22
CA LEU A 108 19.31 22.86 -11.16
C LEU A 108 19.33 23.55 -9.79
N GLY A 109 19.39 22.78 -8.70
CA GLY A 109 19.53 23.30 -7.34
C GLY A 109 20.83 24.09 -7.15
N VAL A 110 21.95 23.54 -7.64
CA VAL A 110 23.26 24.22 -7.62
C VAL A 110 23.23 25.51 -8.46
N MET A 111 22.58 25.47 -9.63
CA MET A 111 22.48 26.63 -10.52
C MET A 111 21.58 27.75 -9.95
N LYS A 112 20.50 27.40 -9.25
CA LYS A 112 19.64 28.38 -8.56
C LYS A 112 20.37 29.06 -7.39
N ASN A 113 21.13 28.30 -6.62
CA ASN A 113 21.88 28.85 -5.48
C ASN A 113 23.01 29.78 -5.96
N SER A 114 23.67 29.45 -7.08
CA SER A 114 24.68 30.32 -7.69
C SER A 114 24.06 31.56 -8.36
N ALA A 115 22.88 31.45 -8.98
CA ALA A 115 22.15 32.62 -9.50
C ALA A 115 21.69 33.57 -8.37
N ALA A 116 21.29 33.03 -7.21
CA ALA A 116 20.94 33.85 -6.04
C ALA A 116 22.17 34.60 -5.49
N ALA A 117 23.33 33.94 -5.40
CA ALA A 117 24.59 34.56 -4.99
C ALA A 117 25.07 35.65 -5.99
N LEU A 118 24.78 35.51 -7.29
CA LEU A 118 25.06 36.55 -8.28
C LEU A 118 24.07 37.72 -8.22
N ALA A 119 22.80 37.48 -7.88
CA ALA A 119 21.81 38.54 -7.72
C ALA A 119 22.10 39.45 -6.51
N GLU A 120 22.77 38.91 -5.49
CA GLU A 120 23.15 39.64 -4.27
C GLU A 120 24.40 40.51 -4.46
N SER A 121 25.21 40.27 -5.50
CA SER A 121 26.33 41.15 -5.90
C SER A 121 25.84 42.25 -6.86
N ALA A 122 25.33 43.33 -6.27
CA ALA A 122 24.66 44.46 -6.91
C ALA A 122 25.38 45.08 -8.13
N SER A 123 25.02 44.64 -9.34
CA SER A 123 25.15 45.41 -10.58
C SER A 123 23.95 45.16 -11.49
N PRO A 124 23.44 46.17 -12.23
CA PRO A 124 22.23 46.03 -13.06
C PRO A 124 22.37 44.98 -14.17
N SER A 125 23.61 44.60 -14.52
CA SER A 125 23.93 43.50 -15.45
C SER A 125 23.76 42.11 -14.82
N ALA A 126 23.97 41.96 -13.50
CA ALA A 126 23.87 40.68 -12.79
C ALA A 126 22.42 40.23 -12.54
N ALA A 127 21.49 41.18 -12.39
CA ALA A 127 20.06 40.88 -12.28
C ALA A 127 19.49 40.33 -13.59
N ALA A 128 19.96 40.85 -14.73
CA ALA A 128 19.54 40.39 -16.06
C ALA A 128 20.09 39.00 -16.41
N THR A 129 21.32 38.68 -16.00
CA THR A 129 21.90 37.35 -16.18
C THR A 129 21.27 36.32 -15.23
N ALA A 130 20.92 36.70 -14.00
CA ALA A 130 20.19 35.81 -13.09
C ALA A 130 18.80 35.41 -13.61
N SER A 131 18.06 36.34 -14.22
CA SER A 131 16.78 36.01 -14.87
C SER A 131 16.97 35.13 -16.11
N ALA A 132 17.98 35.40 -16.95
CA ALA A 132 18.26 34.60 -18.14
C ALA A 132 18.69 33.16 -17.80
N ILE A 133 19.48 32.98 -16.74
CA ILE A 133 19.87 31.65 -16.23
C ILE A 133 18.63 30.90 -15.74
N LYS A 134 17.71 31.56 -15.03
CA LYS A 134 16.47 30.95 -14.53
C LYS A 134 15.55 30.49 -15.66
N ASP A 135 15.45 31.26 -16.74
CA ASP A 135 14.64 30.91 -17.91
C ASP A 135 15.28 29.80 -18.75
N THR A 136 16.61 29.81 -18.89
CA THR A 136 17.37 28.73 -19.53
C THR A 136 17.24 27.42 -18.74
N ALA A 137 17.25 27.49 -17.41
CA ALA A 137 17.03 26.35 -16.53
C ALA A 137 15.66 25.70 -16.74
N LYS A 138 14.63 26.54 -16.87
CA LYS A 138 13.25 26.08 -17.05
C LYS A 138 13.07 25.43 -18.41
N SER A 139 13.72 25.98 -19.45
CA SER A 139 13.70 25.41 -20.80
C SER A 139 14.46 24.08 -20.88
N ALA A 140 15.62 23.96 -20.24
CA ALA A 140 16.40 22.72 -20.26
C ALA A 140 15.71 21.57 -19.51
N VAL A 141 14.91 21.87 -18.48
CA VAL A 141 14.08 20.85 -17.80
C VAL A 141 12.88 20.43 -18.64
N ALA A 142 12.30 21.35 -19.42
CA ALA A 142 11.19 21.05 -20.32
C ALA A 142 11.59 20.18 -21.52
N ASP A 143 12.87 20.18 -21.89
CA ASP A 143 13.41 19.38 -23.00
C ASP A 143 13.83 17.97 -22.57
N VAL A 144 13.95 17.72 -21.25
CA VAL A 144 14.37 16.43 -20.66
C VAL A 144 13.17 15.59 -20.19
N ILE A 145 11.98 16.18 -20.03
CA ILE A 145 10.71 15.49 -19.72
C ILE A 145 9.95 15.24 -21.03
#